data_AF-A0A4P9YS54-F1
#
_entry.id   AF-A0A4P9YS54-F1
#
_cell.length_a   1.000
_cell.length_b   1.000
_cell.length_c   1.000
_cell.angle_alpha   90.00
_cell.angle_beta   90.00
_cell.angle_gamma   90.00
#
_symmetry.space_group_name_H-M   'P 1'
#
loop_
_entity.id
_entity.type
_entity.pdbx_description
1 polymer ?
#
loop_
_entity_poly.entity_id
_entity_poly.type
_entity_poly.pdbx_seq_one_letter_code
_entity_poly.pdbx_strand_id
1 'polypeptide(L)'
;RCGIAGPILHQQFVKALEARRRQQGQSSSADNGGNNDDSIGVFMVSHTGGHKFAGNVLVYPAGIWYGRVNACHVDAILDRTVFDNQVIRELYRG
;
A
#
# COMPACT_ATOMS: atom_id res chain seq x y z
N ARG A 1 -5.68 16.26 7.99
CA ARG A 1 -7.11 15.87 7.91
C ARG A 1 -7.23 14.75 6.87
N CYS A 2 -7.84 13.62 7.21
CA CYS A 2 -7.85 12.41 6.36
C CYS A 2 -8.60 12.60 5.03
N GLY A 3 -9.62 13.46 4.99
CA GLY A 3 -10.39 13.74 3.77
C GLY A 3 -9.61 14.39 2.62
N ILE A 4 -8.43 14.96 2.90
CA ILE A 4 -7.53 15.50 1.85
C ILE A 4 -6.49 14.43 1.47
N ALA A 5 -5.87 13.81 2.47
CA ALA A 5 -4.81 12.82 2.25
C ALA A 5 -5.33 11.53 1.60
N GLY A 6 -6.55 11.09 1.91
CA GLY A 6 -7.12 9.82 1.45
C GLY A 6 -7.14 9.69 -0.08
N PRO A 7 -7.81 10.60 -0.82
CA PRO A 7 -7.86 10.53 -2.28
C PRO A 7 -6.47 10.59 -2.93
N ILE A 8 -5.56 11.41 -2.38
CA ILE A 8 -4.19 11.53 -2.88
C ILE A 8 -3.44 10.21 -2.71
N LEU A 9 -3.45 9.65 -1.50
CA LEU A 9 -2.78 8.39 -1.21
C LEU A 9 -3.34 7.26 -2.06
N HIS A 10 -4.67 7.14 -2.17
CA HIS A 10 -5.30 6.13 -3.01
C HIS A 10 -4.82 6.19 -4.46
N GLN A 11 -4.85 7.38 -5.07
CA GLN A 11 -4.38 7.55 -6.44
C GLN A 11 -2.91 7.16 -6.59
N GLN A 12 -2.05 7.51 -5.62
CA GLN A 12 -0.64 7.13 -5.66
C GLN A 12 -0.45 5.62 -5.51
N PHE A 13 -1.14 4.96 -4.58
CA PHE A 13 -1.06 3.51 -4.41
C PHE A 13 -1.50 2.76 -5.65
N VAL A 14 -2.64 3.15 -6.25
CA VAL A 14 -3.14 2.53 -7.50
C VAL A 14 -2.12 2.69 -8.62
N LYS A 15 -1.65 3.92 -8.86
CA LYS A 15 -0.66 4.20 -9.92
C LYS A 15 0.64 3.42 -9.72
N ALA A 16 1.14 3.37 -8.49
CA ALA A 16 2.38 2.68 -8.14
C ALA A 16 2.26 1.17 -8.28
N LEU A 17 1.11 0.58 -7.95
CA LEU A 17 0.83 -0.84 -8.12
C LEU A 17 0.68 -1.22 -9.60
N GLU A 18 -0.07 -0.44 -10.39
CA GLU A 18 -0.22 -0.64 -11.83
C GLU A 18 1.12 -0.54 -12.59
N ALA A 19 2.03 0.33 -12.14
CA ALA A 19 3.37 0.41 -12.70
C ALA A 19 4.17 -0.89 -12.46
N ARG A 20 4.11 -1.46 -11.25
CA ARG A 20 4.79 -2.72 -10.91
C ARG A 20 4.20 -3.92 -11.66
N ARG A 21 2.88 -3.99 -11.78
CA ARG A 21 2.18 -5.02 -12.60
C ARG A 21 2.64 -5.00 -14.05
N ARG A 22 2.77 -3.80 -14.66
CA ARG A 22 3.25 -3.67 -16.05
C ARG A 22 4.70 -4.12 -16.22
N GLN A 23 5.55 -3.89 -15.22
CA GLN A 23 6.95 -4.34 -15.25
C GLN A 23 7.04 -5.88 -15.14
N GLN A 24 6.23 -6.51 -14.27
CA GLN A 24 6.21 -7.96 -14.12
C GLN A 24 5.56 -8.69 -15.30
N GLY A 25 4.50 -8.14 -15.89
CA GLY A 25 3.81 -8.70 -17.06
C GLY A 25 4.67 -8.77 -18.33
N GLN A 26 5.84 -8.13 -18.36
CA GLN A 26 6.83 -8.28 -19.43
C GLN A 26 7.82 -9.43 -19.19
N SER A 27 7.79 -10.07 -18.01
CA SER A 27 8.76 -11.09 -17.57
C SER A 27 8.18 -12.51 -17.50
N SER A 28 6.88 -12.70 -17.69
CA SER A 28 6.21 -14.00 -17.49
C SER A 28 6.06 -14.80 -18.78
N SER A 29 7.15 -15.43 -19.23
CA SER A 29 7.07 -16.70 -19.95
C SER A 29 7.06 -17.82 -18.91
N ALA A 30 5.92 -18.51 -18.78
CA ALA A 30 5.76 -19.83 -18.17
C ALA A 30 6.52 -20.10 -16.86
N ASP A 31 5.97 -19.69 -15.71
CA ASP A 31 6.08 -20.52 -14.50
C ASP A 31 4.81 -20.42 -13.64
N ASN A 32 4.37 -21.56 -13.15
CA ASN A 32 3.10 -21.82 -12.49
C ASN A 32 3.20 -21.46 -10.98
N GLY A 33 3.59 -20.22 -10.69
CA GLY A 33 3.57 -19.65 -9.34
C GLY A 33 2.65 -18.43 -9.35
N GLY A 34 1.46 -18.54 -8.77
CA GLY A 34 0.45 -17.48 -8.82
C GLY A 34 1.02 -16.10 -8.50
N ASN A 35 0.92 -15.17 -9.46
CA ASN A 35 1.36 -13.79 -9.28
C ASN A 35 0.56 -13.16 -8.15
N ASN A 36 1.16 -13.04 -6.97
CA ASN A 36 0.53 -12.42 -5.80
C ASN A 36 0.14 -10.95 -6.10
N ASP A 37 0.81 -10.30 -7.05
CA ASP A 37 0.56 -8.90 -7.42
C ASP A 37 -0.82 -8.64 -8.03
N ASP A 38 -1.39 -9.63 -8.73
CA ASP A 38 -2.75 -9.54 -9.26
C ASP A 38 -3.81 -9.69 -8.15
N SER A 39 -3.42 -10.23 -6.98
CA SER A 39 -4.28 -10.35 -5.80
C SER A 39 -4.32 -9.11 -4.91
N ILE A 40 -3.43 -8.11 -5.14
CA ILE A 40 -3.35 -6.92 -4.29
C ILE A 40 -4.44 -5.91 -4.67
N GLY A 41 -5.33 -5.58 -3.72
CA GLY A 41 -6.34 -4.55 -3.88
C GLY A 41 -6.03 -3.30 -3.05
N VAL A 42 -6.32 -2.12 -3.60
CA VAL A 42 -6.26 -0.84 -2.88
C VAL A 42 -7.69 -0.35 -2.72
N PHE A 43 -8.11 -0.11 -1.47
CA PHE A 43 -9.48 0.27 -1.15
C PHE A 43 -9.52 1.50 -0.26
N MET A 44 -10.55 2.32 -0.44
CA MET A 44 -10.82 3.48 0.40
C MET A 44 -11.72 3.10 1.58
N VAL A 45 -11.41 3.65 2.75
CA VAL A 45 -12.26 3.56 3.94
C VAL A 45 -12.62 4.97 4.40
N SER A 46 -13.89 5.17 4.74
CA SER A 46 -14.41 6.48 5.15
C SER A 46 -13.74 7.00 6.43
N HIS A 47 -13.56 6.11 7.41
CA HIS A 47 -13.00 6.46 8.71
C HIS A 47 -12.44 5.26 9.45
N THR A 48 -11.25 5.42 10.03
CA THR A 48 -10.58 4.39 10.83
C THR A 48 -10.17 4.87 12.23
N GLY A 49 -10.57 6.09 12.62
CA GLY A 49 -10.06 6.75 13.84
C GLY A 49 -8.67 7.37 13.64
N GLY A 50 -7.96 7.68 14.74
CA GLY A 50 -6.57 8.14 14.69
C GLY A 50 -6.32 9.47 13.97
N HIS A 51 -7.19 10.48 14.12
CA HIS A 51 -7.11 11.72 13.31
C HIS A 51 -5.83 12.52 13.60
N LYS A 52 -5.24 12.31 14.79
CA LYS A 52 -3.90 12.78 15.18
C LYS A 52 -2.79 12.28 14.23
N PHE A 53 -3.04 11.21 13.48
CA PHE A 53 -2.12 10.55 12.56
C PHE A 53 -2.66 10.47 11.12
N ALA A 54 -3.45 11.45 10.69
CA ALA A 54 -4.05 11.48 9.35
C ALA A 54 -3.10 11.03 8.22
N GLY A 55 -3.65 10.30 7.25
CA GLY A 55 -2.86 9.47 6.33
C GLY A 55 -2.70 8.06 6.90
N ASN A 56 -3.82 7.43 7.25
CA ASN A 56 -3.83 6.06 7.75
C ASN A 56 -3.82 5.08 6.58
N VAL A 57 -3.01 4.03 6.66
CA VAL A 57 -2.96 2.93 5.67
C VAL A 57 -2.98 1.62 6.45
N LEU A 58 -3.89 0.72 6.08
CA LEU A 58 -4.05 -0.59 6.70
C LEU A 58 -3.62 -1.64 5.68
N VAL A 59 -2.74 -2.56 6.07
CA VAL A 59 -2.23 -3.63 5.21
C VAL A 59 -2.64 -4.98 5.80
N TYR A 60 -3.44 -5.74 5.02
CA TYR A 60 -3.92 -7.07 5.36
C TYR A 60 -3.26 -8.14 4.48
N PRO A 61 -3.12 -9.40 4.95
CA PRO A 61 -3.72 -9.98 6.17
C PRO A 61 -2.94 -9.73 7.47
N ALA A 62 -1.72 -9.19 7.39
CA ALA A 62 -0.86 -8.99 8.56
C ALA A 62 -1.42 -8.05 9.63
N GLY A 63 -2.41 -7.20 9.27
CA GLY A 63 -3.07 -6.29 10.20
C GLY A 63 -2.24 -5.05 10.56
N ILE A 64 -1.31 -4.66 9.69
CA ILE A 64 -0.37 -3.55 9.94
C ILE A 64 -1.08 -2.22 9.74
N TRP A 65 -0.98 -1.32 10.73
CA TRP A 65 -1.48 0.05 10.63
C TRP A 65 -0.33 1.05 10.55
N TYR A 66 -0.35 1.83 9.49
CA TYR A 66 0.47 3.00 9.32
C TYR A 66 -0.33 4.28 9.53
N GLY A 67 0.34 5.31 10.05
CA GLY A 67 -0.22 6.65 10.20
C GLY A 67 0.83 7.71 9.87
N ARG A 68 0.37 8.94 9.56
CA ARG A 68 1.19 10.02 8.97
C ARG A 68 1.83 9.61 7.64
N VAL A 69 1.13 8.79 6.86
CA VAL A 69 1.57 8.40 5.52
C VAL A 69 1.38 9.57 4.55
N ASN A 70 2.40 9.79 3.72
CA ASN A 70 2.45 10.81 2.69
C ASN A 70 2.70 10.12 1.34
N ALA A 71 2.49 10.82 0.23
CA ALA A 71 2.70 10.27 -1.11
C ALA A 71 4.10 9.66 -1.32
N CYS A 72 5.15 10.27 -0.74
CA CYS A 72 6.52 9.76 -0.83
C CYS A 72 6.75 8.41 -0.13
N HIS A 73 5.87 7.98 0.77
CA HIS A 73 6.00 6.72 1.49
C HIS A 73 5.36 5.54 0.74
N VAL A 74 4.59 5.80 -0.32
CA VAL A 74 3.80 4.79 -1.03
C VAL A 74 4.68 3.67 -1.58
N ASP A 75 5.74 4.02 -2.29
CA ASP A 75 6.66 3.01 -2.85
C ASP A 75 7.33 2.19 -1.76
N ALA A 76 7.79 2.84 -0.69
CA ALA A 76 8.39 2.14 0.44
C ALA A 76 7.42 1.15 1.11
N ILE A 77 6.13 1.52 1.26
CA ILE A 77 5.11 0.64 1.83
C ILE A 77 4.85 -0.55 0.91
N LEU A 78 4.76 -0.33 -0.39
CA LEU A 78 4.58 -1.43 -1.36
C LEU A 78 5.77 -2.39 -1.31
N ASP A 79 6.98 -1.88 -1.48
CA ASP A 79 8.19 -2.69 -1.57
C ASP A 79 8.44 -3.43 -0.26
N ARG A 80 8.54 -2.68 0.85
CA ARG A 80 8.91 -3.29 2.13
C ARG A 80 7.78 -4.10 2.74
N THR A 81 6.56 -3.57 2.75
CA THR A 81 5.48 -4.20 3.53
C THR A 81 4.65 -5.17 2.72
N VAL A 82 4.28 -4.79 1.49
CA VAL A 82 3.39 -5.63 0.68
C VAL A 82 4.16 -6.77 0.01
N PHE A 83 5.37 -6.49 -0.52
CA PHE A 83 6.17 -7.51 -1.20
C PHE A 83 7.16 -8.22 -0.27
N ASP A 84 7.87 -7.48 0.60
CA ASP A 84 8.92 -8.07 1.45
C ASP A 84 8.46 -8.48 2.87
N ASN A 85 7.18 -8.25 3.24
CA ASN A 85 6.63 -8.52 4.58
C ASN A 85 7.39 -7.83 5.75
N GLN A 86 7.99 -6.67 5.49
CA GLN A 86 8.72 -5.85 6.46
C GLN A 86 7.94 -4.62 6.91
N VAL A 87 8.00 -4.32 8.21
CA VAL A 87 7.33 -3.17 8.81
C VAL A 87 8.22 -1.93 8.80
N ILE A 88 7.67 -0.80 8.33
CA ILE A 88 8.31 0.52 8.42
C ILE A 88 8.02 1.11 9.80
N ARG A 89 8.97 0.97 10.72
CA ARG A 89 8.79 1.29 12.15
C ARG A 89 8.39 2.75 12.41
N GLU A 90 8.86 3.67 11.58
CA GLU A 90 8.59 5.12 11.71
C GLU A 90 7.10 5.44 11.49
N LEU A 91 6.46 4.69 10.59
CA LEU A 91 5.05 4.88 10.22
C LEU A 91 4.10 4.04 11.08
N TYR A 92 4.60 2.98 11.72
CA TYR A 92 3.80 1.97 12.43
C TYR A 92 3.03 2.51 13.64
N ARG A 93 1.75 2.14 13.78
CA ARG A 93 0.82 2.63 14.83
C ARG A 93 0.00 1.52 15.52
N GLY A 94 0.18 0.26 15.13
CA GLY A 94 -0.62 -0.87 15.62
C GLY A 94 -0.61 -2.00 14.62
#